data_AF-A0A7V1K3S7-F1
#
_entry.id   AF-A0A7V1K3S7-F1
#
_cell.length_a   1.000
_cell.length_b   1.000
_cell.length_c   1.000
_cell.angle_alpha   90.00
_cell.angle_beta   90.00
_cell.angle_gamma   90.00
#
_symmetry.space_group_name_H-M   'P 1'
#
loop_
_entity.id
_entity.type
_entity.pdbx_description
1 polymer ?
#
loop_
_entity_poly.entity_id
_entity_poly.type
_entity_poly.pdbx_seq_one_letter_code
_entity_poly.pdbx_strand_id
1 'polypeptide(L)' 'VMGSVFMYLLQYMPTAKWTRNKSPFKESEALKILYAHMSEDVEAEAMVRKLYAKKNGDKSVIIDKKVLKALVEKYKNQ' A
#
# COMPACT_ATOMS: atom_id res chain seq x y z
N VAL A 1 5.31 -44.36 3.59
CA VAL A 1 6.73 -43.92 3.55
C VAL A 1 6.96 -42.73 2.62
N MET A 2 6.28 -42.61 1.47
CA MET A 2 6.50 -41.48 0.53
C MET A 2 5.99 -40.11 1.00
N GLY A 3 5.00 -40.05 1.91
CA GLY A 3 4.46 -38.78 2.41
C GLY A 3 5.37 -38.04 3.39
N SER A 4 6.16 -38.77 4.18
CA SER A 4 7.05 -38.19 5.18
C SER A 4 8.24 -37.46 4.55
N VAL A 5 8.77 -37.96 3.43
CA VAL A 5 9.87 -37.30 2.69
C VAL A 5 9.43 -35.96 2.11
N PHE A 6 8.18 -35.87 1.63
CA PHE A 6 7.62 -34.63 1.08
C PHE A 6 7.45 -33.54 2.15
N MET A 7 7.13 -33.93 3.39
CA MET A 7 6.98 -33.01 4.53
C MET A 7 8.32 -32.40 4.97
N TYR A 8 9.40 -33.20 4.97
CA TYR A 8 10.75 -32.71 5.27
C TYR A 8 11.29 -31.75 4.19
N LEU A 9 10.95 -31.98 2.91
CA LEU A 9 11.30 -31.06 1.82
C LEU A 9 10.55 -29.72 1.92
N LEU A 10 9.29 -29.73 2.31
CA LEU A 10 8.50 -28.51 2.56
C LEU A 10 9.04 -27.69 3.75
N GLN A 11 9.54 -28.34 4.79
CA GLN A 11 10.12 -27.68 5.97
C GLN A 11 11.44 -26.96 5.65
N TYR A 12 12.16 -27.40 4.62
CA TYR A 12 13.41 -26.79 4.16
C TYR A 12 13.21 -25.68 3.13
N MET A 13 11.99 -25.49 2.63
CA MET A 13 11.71 -24.27 1.88
C MET A 13 11.74 -23.10 2.87
N PRO A 14 12.65 -22.13 2.69
CA PRO A 14 12.55 -20.89 3.43
C PRO A 14 11.16 -20.37 3.08
N THR A 15 10.28 -20.28 4.07
CA THR A 15 9.02 -19.57 3.93
C THR A 15 9.45 -18.15 3.62
N ALA A 16 9.66 -17.89 2.33
CA ALA A 16 9.97 -16.61 1.78
C ALA A 16 8.75 -15.82 2.15
N LYS A 17 8.86 -15.16 3.31
CA LYS A 17 7.87 -14.25 3.84
C LYS A 17 7.65 -13.35 2.67
N TRP A 18 6.55 -13.59 1.97
CA TRP A 18 6.11 -12.81 0.86
C TRP A 18 5.80 -11.48 1.52
N THR A 19 6.84 -10.66 1.65
CA THR A 19 6.78 -9.30 2.12
C THR A 19 6.10 -8.58 0.99
N ARG A 20 4.79 -8.79 0.93
CA ARG A 20 3.84 -8.03 0.15
C ARG A 20 4.23 -6.61 0.47
N ASN A 21 4.86 -5.97 -0.51
CA ASN A 21 5.57 -4.70 -0.44
C ASN A 21 4.63 -3.68 0.22
N LYS A 22 4.61 -3.69 1.56
CA LYS A 22 3.71 -2.89 2.37
C LYS A 22 4.30 -1.52 2.17
N SER A 23 3.54 -0.70 1.45
CA SER A 23 3.79 0.73 1.40
C SER A 23 4.29 1.19 2.79
N PRO A 24 5.36 1.99 2.88
CA PRO A 24 5.89 2.46 4.17
C PRO A 24 4.82 3.19 5.00
N PHE A 25 3.72 3.58 4.37
CA PHE A 25 2.53 4.13 5.02
C PHE A 25 1.34 3.19 4.87
N LYS A 26 0.55 3.04 5.94
CA LYS A 26 -0.78 2.46 5.82
C LYS A 26 -1.61 3.40 4.95
N GLU A 27 -2.29 2.87 3.94
CA GLU A 27 -3.13 3.67 3.02
C GLU A 27 -4.15 4.54 3.78
N SER A 28 -4.61 4.07 4.95
CA SER A 28 -5.47 4.82 5.87
C SER A 28 -4.84 6.08 6.47
N GLU A 29 -3.54 6.07 6.75
CA GLU A 29 -2.82 7.23 7.29
C GLU A 29 -2.56 8.26 6.20
N ALA A 30 -2.12 7.79 5.03
CA ALA A 30 -1.96 8.65 3.86
C ALA A 30 -3.28 9.35 3.49
N LEU A 31 -4.40 8.62 3.57
CA LEU A 31 -5.74 9.20 3.38
C LEU A 31 -6.03 10.34 4.35
N LYS A 32 -5.73 10.19 5.64
CA LYS A 32 -6.00 11.23 6.64
C LYS A 32 -5.19 12.50 6.39
N ILE A 33 -3.89 12.35 6.10
CA ILE A 33 -2.99 13.46 5.84
C ILE A 33 -3.42 14.20 4.58
N LEU A 34 -3.61 13.48 3.46
CA LEU A 34 -3.98 14.10 2.19
C LEU A 34 -5.38 14.69 2.20
N TYR A 35 -6.33 14.12 2.95
CA TYR A 35 -7.67 14.67 3.09
C TYR A 35 -7.68 16.03 3.79
N ALA A 36 -6.77 16.24 4.75
CA ALA A 36 -6.65 17.54 5.44
C ALA A 36 -6.22 18.66 4.48
N HIS A 37 -5.43 18.34 3.45
CA HIS A 37 -4.88 19.29 2.49
C HIS A 37 -5.48 19.17 1.08
N MET A 38 -6.58 18.43 0.92
CA MET A 38 -7.16 18.20 -0.43
C MET A 38 -7.70 19.48 -1.08
N SER A 39 -8.07 20.47 -0.27
CA SER A 39 -8.59 21.76 -0.77
C SER A 39 -7.48 22.69 -1.25
N GLU A 40 -6.23 22.42 -0.86
CA GLU A 40 -5.06 23.28 -1.13
C GLU A 40 -4.34 22.87 -2.42
N ASP A 41 -4.46 21.60 -2.83
CA ASP A 41 -3.74 21.05 -3.98
C ASP A 41 -4.60 20.05 -4.76
N VAL A 42 -4.77 20.33 -6.04
CA VAL A 42 -5.51 19.49 -6.99
C VAL A 42 -4.89 18.09 -7.11
N GLU A 43 -3.56 17.97 -6.94
CA GLU A 43 -2.89 16.66 -6.94
C GLU A 43 -3.22 15.84 -5.70
N ALA A 44 -3.32 16.49 -4.53
CA ALA A 44 -3.74 15.83 -3.29
C ALA A 44 -5.18 15.34 -3.40
N GLU A 45 -6.09 16.15 -3.94
CA GLU A 45 -7.48 15.77 -4.19
C GLU A 45 -7.58 14.56 -5.13
N ALA A 46 -6.87 14.58 -6.26
CA ALA A 46 -6.84 13.47 -7.21
C ALA A 46 -6.31 12.18 -6.56
N MET A 47 -5.29 12.28 -5.71
CA MET A 47 -4.74 11.14 -4.98
C MET A 47 -5.74 10.58 -3.95
N VAL A 48 -6.43 11.45 -3.21
CA VAL A 48 -7.49 11.07 -2.26
C VAL A 48 -8.63 10.35 -2.96
N ARG A 49 -9.08 10.84 -4.12
CA ARG A 49 -10.12 10.18 -4.93
C ARG A 49 -9.69 8.75 -5.33
N LYS A 50 -8.45 8.57 -5.79
CA LYS A 50 -7.88 7.24 -6.12
C LYS A 50 -7.82 6.32 -4.89
N LEU A 51 -7.39 6.85 -3.74
CA LEU A 51 -7.35 6.09 -2.49
C LEU A 51 -8.73 5.62 -2.06
N TYR A 52 -9.76 6.46 -2.19
CA TYR A 52 -11.15 6.08 -1.89
C TYR A 52 -11.68 5.01 -2.83
N ALA A 53 -11.46 5.13 -4.14
CA ALA A 53 -11.90 4.12 -5.09
C ALA A 53 -11.26 2.75 -4.80
N LYS A 54 -9.96 2.73 -4.53
CA LYS A 54 -9.25 1.50 -4.12
C LYS A 54 -9.75 0.94 -2.79
N LYS A 55 -10.00 1.80 -1.79
CA LYS A 55 -10.58 1.41 -0.49
C LYS A 55 -11.98 0.81 -0.64
N ASN A 56 -12.77 1.31 -1.59
CA ASN A 56 -14.11 0.82 -1.93
C ASN A 56 -14.08 -0.49 -2.74
N GLY A 57 -12.90 -1.02 -3.05
CA GLY A 57 -12.72 -2.32 -3.72
C GLY A 57 -12.52 -2.21 -5.23
N ASP A 58 -12.34 -1.01 -5.77
CA ASP A 58 -12.00 -0.84 -7.18
C ASP A 58 -10.56 -1.28 -7.44
N LYS A 59 -10.41 -2.43 -8.12
CA LYS A 59 -9.12 -3.03 -8.47
C LYS A 59 -8.50 -2.41 -9.72
N SER A 60 -9.26 -1.62 -10.48
CA SER A 60 -8.76 -0.94 -11.68
C SER A 60 -7.88 0.26 -11.33
N VAL A 61 -7.97 0.76 -10.10
CA VAL A 61 -7.25 1.95 -9.66
C VAL A 61 -5.82 1.61 -9.27
N ILE A 62 -4.89 2.09 -10.09
CA ILE A 62 -3.46 1.98 -9.85
C ILE A 62 -3.00 3.22 -9.09
N ILE A 63 -2.49 3.00 -7.87
CA ILE A 63 -1.89 4.05 -7.04
C ILE A 63 -0.38 3.95 -7.16
N ASP A 64 0.24 5.00 -7.71
CA ASP A 64 1.68 5.13 -7.69
C ASP A 64 2.15 5.45 -6.27
N LYS A 65 2.82 4.47 -5.65
CA LYS A 65 3.33 4.58 -4.28
C LYS A 65 4.42 5.65 -4.14
N LYS A 66 5.18 5.95 -5.20
CA LYS A 66 6.23 6.98 -5.17
C LYS A 66 5.59 8.36 -5.05
N VAL A 67 4.58 8.62 -5.87
CA VAL A 67 3.83 9.89 -5.86
C VAL A 67 3.06 10.03 -4.54
N LEU A 68 2.40 8.96 -4.10
CA LEU A 68 1.71 8.94 -2.80
C LEU A 68 2.66 9.31 -1.65
N LYS A 69 3.87 8.73 -1.64
CA LYS A 69 4.89 9.01 -0.63
C LYS A 69 5.34 10.48 -0.69
N ALA A 70 5.66 10.99 -1.87
CA ALA A 70 6.10 12.37 -2.04
C ALA A 70 5.04 13.39 -1.58
N LEU A 71 3.78 13.17 -1.93
CA LEU A 71 2.66 14.00 -1.47
C LEU A 71 2.50 13.92 0.05
N VAL A 72 2.50 12.72 0.63
CA VAL A 72 2.39 12.56 2.10
C VAL A 72 3.56 13.24 2.82
N GLU A 73 4.79 13.11 2.32
CA GLU A 73 5.97 13.77 2.91
C GLU A 73 5.93 15.29 2.78
N LYS A 74 5.38 15.82 1.68
CA LYS A 74 5.16 17.26 1.47
C LYS A 74 4.29 17.86 2.58
N TYR A 75 3.16 17.20 2.91
CA TYR A 75 2.21 17.71 3.92
C TYR A 75 2.52 17.29 5.35
N LYS A 76 3.25 16.19 5.57
CA LYS A 76 3.60 15.75 6.92
C LYS A 76 4.59 16.71 7.61
N ASN A 77 5.40 17.43 6.84
CA ASN A 77 6.40 18.37 7.33
C ASN A 77 5.94 19.83 7.28
N GLN A 78 4.67 20.08 6.96
CA GLN A 78 4.05 21.39 6.91
C GLN A 78 3.22 21.62 8.19
#